data_AF-A0AAE3KQL5-F1
#
_entry.id   AF-A0AAE3KQL5-F1
#
_cell.length_a   1.000
_cell.length_b   1.000
_cell.length_c   1.000
_cell.angle_alpha   90.00
_cell.angle_beta   90.00
_cell.angle_gamma   90.00
#
_symmetry.space_group_name_H-M   'P 1'
#
loop_
_entity.id
_entity.type
_entity.pdbx_description
1 polymer ?
#
loop_
_entity_poly.entity_id
_entity_poly.type
_entity_poly.pdbx_seq_one_letter_code
_entity_poly.pdbx_strand_id
1 'polypeptide(L)'
;MEFNYTYQGNTSVNQNGANTQMSFSPDIKRPPTYFIGELRQNVAFREAISALHDVVISDLRYQPKDKTAYQEWRAKQEEIDWQLVAFQREELADKIQPLQQELNQLNQNSYQRLAPYYKARGEFQHYVWQKQLDFYFVFDPVITVHPDEVFFECFSVDESSYGRLGASYEVFKNINEFACGTTNVDYSAALYDEFQKIRSYKTTQFQVDPSGFEVQTTNEEAYKEVKIDLPDSWVRGFLQVSSAMSLPATQFDLHPMDIHNICFILRRHKEKKGPRSMRYHLKPGEPVRIIFDPWGTEVICYRSIYTGSQEQEIRIWGRRRIHILERLIPVAKKFTVHLLGTGMPSFYVADLGDMSFTLGLSGWTANDWSQSGNFDLMAPRGDVDEWTQKLIFDALRENWLESPDSLAQRLNLSRTSVLGALGAYTQAGKAIYDLNKQVYRVRELSREPLPMERLRFANEREEKANLLLGKNGIEITSITSDTAGAIALQGSVQDQWTTYNPSLTVDSDERIIKATCTCNWYQQNKLYKGPCEHILALRMQFTRQSQ
;
A
#
# COMPACT_ATOMS: atom_id res chain seq x y z
N MET A 1 -21.34 -3.85 18.38
CA MET A 1 -20.10 -4.20 19.09
C MET A 1 -19.87 -3.05 20.05
N GLU A 2 -20.09 -3.26 21.34
CA GLU A 2 -19.84 -2.22 22.36
C GLU A 2 -18.32 -2.19 22.62
N PHE A 3 -17.71 -1.05 22.31
CA PHE A 3 -16.28 -0.82 22.48
C PHE A 3 -16.07 -0.04 23.78
N ASN A 4 -15.16 -0.51 24.63
CA ASN A 4 -14.88 0.08 25.95
C ASN A 4 -13.51 0.79 25.89
N TYR A 5 -13.49 2.11 26.14
CA TYR A 5 -12.37 3.02 25.82
C TYR A 5 -11.73 3.67 27.06
N THR A 6 -10.39 3.84 27.10
CA THR A 6 -9.69 4.63 28.15
C THR A 6 -8.33 5.17 27.67
N TYR A 7 -8.05 6.48 27.83
CA TYR A 7 -6.80 7.21 27.49
C TYR A 7 -6.45 8.33 28.51
N GLN A 8 -5.21 8.87 28.47
CA GLN A 8 -4.67 9.97 29.32
C GLN A 8 -3.87 11.05 28.52
N GLY A 9 -4.41 11.67 27.45
CA GLY A 9 -3.85 12.93 26.89
C GLY A 9 -3.90 13.12 25.35
N ASN A 10 -3.55 14.34 24.86
CA ASN A 10 -3.68 14.77 23.44
C ASN A 10 -2.34 14.85 22.67
N THR A 11 -2.31 14.77 21.33
CA THR A 11 -1.15 15.23 20.52
C THR A 11 -1.12 16.75 20.53
N SER A 12 0.01 17.37 20.85
CA SER A 12 0.10 18.84 20.93
C SER A 12 1.35 19.38 20.25
N VAL A 13 1.19 20.56 19.64
CA VAL A 13 2.31 21.34 19.13
C VAL A 13 2.40 22.61 19.95
N ASN A 14 3.48 22.76 20.71
CA ASN A 14 3.70 23.94 21.53
C ASN A 14 4.70 24.87 20.84
N GLN A 15 4.25 26.08 20.47
CA GLN A 15 5.03 27.06 19.73
C GLN A 15 5.36 28.25 20.62
N ASN A 16 6.65 28.49 20.85
CA ASN A 16 7.17 29.76 21.34
C ASN A 16 7.99 30.43 20.22
N GLY A 17 8.18 31.75 20.27
CA GLY A 17 8.80 32.53 19.19
C GLY A 17 10.11 31.97 18.61
N ALA A 18 10.88 31.19 19.39
CA ALA A 18 12.12 30.53 18.97
C ALA A 18 12.04 28.99 18.78
N ASN A 19 11.02 28.30 19.32
CA ASN A 19 10.97 26.83 19.42
C ASN A 19 9.60 26.26 19.00
N THR A 20 9.61 25.13 18.29
CA THR A 20 8.41 24.30 18.03
C THR A 20 8.63 22.92 18.65
N GLN A 21 7.78 22.52 19.60
CA GLN A 21 7.76 21.16 20.15
C GLN A 21 6.58 20.40 19.56
N MET A 22 6.83 19.25 18.92
CA MET A 22 5.78 18.36 18.38
C MET A 22 5.75 17.09 19.23
N SER A 23 4.63 16.84 19.92
CA SER A 23 4.49 15.73 20.85
C SER A 23 3.40 14.76 20.41
N PHE A 24 3.81 13.54 20.11
CA PHE A 24 2.94 12.43 19.69
C PHE A 24 2.58 11.56 20.91
N SER A 25 1.35 11.05 20.96
CA SER A 25 0.73 10.32 22.09
C SER A 25 0.58 8.81 21.85
N PRO A 26 1.43 7.94 22.43
CA PRO A 26 1.34 6.48 22.24
C PRO A 26 0.65 5.73 23.37
N ASP A 27 0.77 4.41 23.29
CA ASP A 27 0.03 3.42 24.07
C ASP A 27 0.81 2.97 25.32
N ILE A 28 0.21 3.20 26.50
CA ILE A 28 0.78 2.91 27.83
C ILE A 28 0.85 1.40 28.13
N LYS A 29 0.24 0.53 27.30
CA LYS A 29 0.28 -0.94 27.49
C LYS A 29 1.37 -1.64 26.68
N ARG A 30 2.29 -0.91 26.05
CA ARG A 30 3.46 -1.44 25.33
C ARG A 30 4.71 -1.41 26.24
N PRO A 31 5.79 -2.16 25.94
CA PRO A 31 7.11 -1.64 26.30
C PRO A 31 7.18 -0.21 25.71
N PRO A 32 7.46 0.81 26.54
CA PRO A 32 7.21 2.19 26.19
C PRO A 32 7.94 2.49 24.88
N THR A 33 7.23 2.81 23.80
CA THR A 33 7.89 3.29 22.58
C THR A 33 7.98 4.79 22.71
N TYR A 34 9.18 5.31 22.89
CA TYR A 34 9.39 6.74 23.00
C TYR A 34 10.68 7.15 22.32
N PHE A 35 10.70 8.37 21.81
CA PHE A 35 11.87 8.96 21.17
C PHE A 35 11.78 10.47 21.32
N ILE A 36 12.86 11.10 21.79
CA ILE A 36 12.95 12.56 21.88
C ILE A 36 14.25 12.98 21.22
N GLY A 37 14.16 13.82 20.20
CA GLY A 37 15.32 14.38 19.51
C GLY A 37 15.01 15.73 18.89
N GLU A 38 16.01 16.60 18.83
CA GLU A 38 15.90 17.86 18.10
C GLU A 38 16.26 17.65 16.63
N LEU A 39 15.45 18.18 15.73
CA LEU A 39 15.67 18.06 14.29
C LEU A 39 16.88 18.91 13.87
N ARG A 40 17.89 18.26 13.28
CA ARG A 40 19.07 18.91 12.70
C ARG A 40 18.88 19.20 11.21
N GLN A 41 18.19 18.33 10.48
CA GLN A 41 17.99 18.46 9.03
C GLN A 41 16.58 18.96 8.68
N ASN A 42 16.29 20.21 9.08
CA ASN A 42 14.93 20.76 9.08
C ASN A 42 14.23 20.74 7.71
N VAL A 43 14.88 21.26 6.66
CA VAL A 43 14.23 21.46 5.35
C VAL A 43 14.00 20.13 4.62
N ALA A 44 15.01 19.25 4.63
CA ALA A 44 14.89 17.94 3.99
C ALA A 44 13.82 17.08 4.67
N PHE A 45 13.77 17.08 6.01
CA PHE A 45 12.74 16.37 6.76
C PHE A 45 11.34 16.95 6.48
N ARG A 46 11.19 18.28 6.41
CA ARG A 46 9.93 18.92 6.05
C ARG A 46 9.42 18.43 4.69
N GLU A 47 10.25 18.45 3.65
CA GLU A 47 9.79 17.98 2.33
C GLU A 47 9.45 16.48 2.34
N ALA A 48 10.23 15.69 3.07
CA ALA A 48 10.01 14.25 3.19
C ALA A 48 8.71 13.89 3.90
N ILE A 49 8.44 14.48 5.07
CA ILE A 49 7.19 14.24 5.81
C ILE A 49 5.98 14.83 5.08
N SER A 50 6.17 15.91 4.30
CA SER A 50 5.11 16.46 3.45
C SER A 50 4.79 15.57 2.25
N ALA A 51 5.78 14.91 1.66
CA ALA A 51 5.51 13.91 0.63
C ALA A 51 4.74 12.71 1.21
N LEU A 52 4.97 12.37 2.49
CA LEU A 52 4.19 11.35 3.18
C LEU A 52 2.73 11.79 3.36
N HIS A 53 2.49 13.06 3.70
CA HIS A 53 1.15 13.64 3.73
C HIS A 53 0.42 13.48 2.39
N ASP A 54 1.09 13.79 1.27
CA ASP A 54 0.52 13.66 -0.07
C ASP A 54 0.13 12.20 -0.40
N VAL A 55 0.74 11.20 0.26
CA VAL A 55 0.28 9.80 0.22
C VAL A 55 -1.02 9.65 1.01
N VAL A 56 -1.03 10.06 2.29
CA VAL A 56 -2.17 9.90 3.22
C VAL A 56 -3.47 10.43 2.61
N ILE A 57 -3.45 11.65 2.05
CA ILE A 57 -4.64 12.29 1.49
C ILE A 57 -5.00 11.83 0.07
N SER A 58 -4.18 10.98 -0.54
CA SER A 58 -4.37 10.58 -1.93
C SER A 58 -5.61 9.68 -2.07
N ASP A 59 -6.53 10.06 -2.95
CA ASP A 59 -7.64 9.22 -3.39
C ASP A 59 -7.87 9.45 -4.90
N LEU A 60 -7.61 8.43 -5.72
CA LEU A 60 -7.88 8.48 -7.16
C LEU A 60 -9.14 7.71 -7.55
N ARG A 61 -9.94 7.24 -6.59
CA ARG A 61 -11.26 6.67 -6.86
C ARG A 61 -12.14 7.76 -7.46
N TYR A 62 -13.09 7.34 -8.30
CA TYR A 62 -14.05 8.28 -8.85
C TYR A 62 -14.94 8.81 -7.73
N GLN A 63 -14.70 10.06 -7.34
CA GLN A 63 -15.62 10.78 -6.47
C GLN A 63 -16.71 11.38 -7.38
N PRO A 64 -17.97 10.90 -7.29
CA PRO A 64 -19.04 11.51 -8.03
C PRO A 64 -19.11 12.97 -7.60
N LYS A 65 -19.06 13.88 -8.59
CA LYS A 65 -19.30 15.30 -8.30
C LYS A 65 -20.63 15.39 -7.56
N ASP A 66 -20.66 16.17 -6.48
CA ASP A 66 -21.92 16.48 -5.84
C ASP A 66 -22.81 17.17 -6.88
N LYS A 67 -23.81 16.41 -7.31
CA LYS A 67 -24.76 16.82 -8.32
C LYS A 67 -26.07 17.22 -7.68
N THR A 68 -26.19 17.36 -6.35
CA THR A 68 -27.44 17.83 -5.71
C THR A 68 -27.96 19.10 -6.37
N ALA A 69 -27.13 20.13 -6.53
CA ALA A 69 -27.53 21.35 -7.23
C ALA A 69 -27.91 21.14 -8.71
N TYR A 70 -27.23 20.22 -9.42
CA TYR A 70 -27.57 19.87 -10.80
C TYR A 70 -28.83 18.99 -10.89
N GLN A 71 -29.08 18.11 -9.93
CA GLN A 71 -30.25 17.25 -9.82
C GLN A 71 -31.47 18.07 -9.42
N GLU A 72 -31.32 19.07 -8.55
CA GLU A 72 -32.36 20.06 -8.25
C GLU A 72 -32.67 20.95 -9.46
N TRP A 73 -31.65 21.36 -10.21
CA TRP A 73 -31.83 22.07 -11.49
C TRP A 73 -32.46 21.17 -12.55
N ARG A 74 -32.03 19.91 -12.66
CA ARG A 74 -32.52 18.96 -13.66
C ARG A 74 -33.93 18.45 -13.32
N ALA A 75 -34.28 18.28 -12.04
CA ALA A 75 -35.65 17.99 -11.62
C ALA A 75 -36.62 19.14 -11.96
N LYS A 76 -36.14 20.39 -11.94
CA LYS A 76 -36.89 21.56 -12.48
C LYS A 76 -36.95 21.62 -14.00
N GLN A 77 -36.10 20.87 -14.72
CA GLN A 77 -36.06 20.80 -16.19
C GLN A 77 -36.70 19.52 -16.75
N GLU A 78 -36.76 18.43 -15.97
CA GLU A 78 -37.40 17.15 -16.34
C GLU A 78 -38.93 17.24 -16.41
N GLU A 79 -39.53 18.37 -16.00
CA GLU A 79 -40.91 18.74 -16.36
C GLU A 79 -41.08 19.08 -17.85
N ILE A 80 -40.00 19.21 -18.64
CA ILE A 80 -40.07 19.79 -20.00
C ILE A 80 -39.64 18.86 -21.14
N ASP A 81 -39.08 17.66 -20.93
CA ASP A 81 -38.51 16.91 -22.07
C ASP A 81 -38.82 15.40 -22.10
N TRP A 82 -40.12 15.07 -22.13
CA TRP A 82 -40.61 13.73 -22.50
C TRP A 82 -41.44 13.70 -23.79
N GLN A 83 -41.68 14.85 -24.42
CA GLN A 83 -42.48 14.92 -25.65
C GLN A 83 -41.69 14.59 -26.93
N LEU A 84 -40.35 14.50 -26.88
CA LEU A 84 -39.53 14.43 -28.10
C LEU A 84 -38.84 13.08 -28.41
N VAL A 85 -39.02 12.03 -27.58
CA VAL A 85 -38.32 10.74 -27.77
C VAL A 85 -39.25 9.57 -28.14
N ALA A 86 -40.58 9.77 -28.12
CA ALA A 86 -41.56 8.72 -28.42
C ALA A 86 -41.89 8.57 -29.92
N PHE A 87 -40.89 8.69 -30.81
CA PHE A 87 -41.08 8.43 -32.24
C PHE A 87 -40.07 7.40 -32.76
N GLN A 88 -40.21 6.16 -32.27
CA GLN A 88 -39.85 4.92 -32.99
C GLN A 88 -40.24 3.69 -32.15
N ARG A 89 -41.29 2.98 -32.62
CA ARG A 89 -41.96 1.76 -32.10
C ARG A 89 -43.22 2.00 -31.25
N GLU A 90 -44.31 2.37 -31.92
CA GLU A 90 -45.65 2.60 -31.33
C GLU A 90 -46.16 1.41 -30.49
N GLU A 91 -45.87 0.16 -30.87
CA GLU A 91 -46.46 -1.01 -30.17
C GLU A 91 -45.79 -1.36 -28.81
N LEU A 92 -44.52 -0.99 -28.63
CA LEU A 92 -43.78 -1.18 -27.37
C LEU A 92 -43.94 0.03 -26.45
N ALA A 93 -44.08 1.24 -27.02
CA ALA A 93 -44.29 2.47 -26.27
C ALA A 93 -45.60 2.41 -25.45
N ASP A 94 -46.68 1.89 -26.04
CA ASP A 94 -48.00 1.79 -25.38
C ASP A 94 -48.02 0.85 -24.16
N LYS A 95 -47.13 -0.16 -24.13
CA LYS A 95 -46.98 -1.07 -22.97
C LYS A 95 -45.99 -0.54 -21.94
N ILE A 96 -44.96 0.17 -22.39
CA ILE A 96 -43.91 0.72 -21.53
C ILE A 96 -44.43 1.93 -20.74
N GLN A 97 -45.25 2.78 -21.35
CA GLN A 97 -45.76 4.00 -20.73
C GLN A 97 -46.51 3.74 -19.41
N PRO A 98 -47.50 2.82 -19.31
CA PRO A 98 -48.17 2.54 -18.04
C PRO A 98 -47.24 1.90 -17.00
N LEU A 99 -46.33 1.01 -17.40
CA LEU A 99 -45.36 0.39 -16.50
C LEU A 99 -44.33 1.40 -15.98
N GLN A 100 -43.92 2.36 -16.79
CA GLN A 100 -43.05 3.46 -16.37
C GLN A 100 -43.78 4.40 -15.41
N GLN A 101 -45.06 4.69 -15.65
CA GLN A 101 -45.87 5.48 -14.72
C GLN A 101 -46.00 4.77 -13.36
N GLU A 102 -46.28 3.46 -13.36
CA GLU A 102 -46.35 2.67 -12.15
C GLU A 102 -45.00 2.60 -11.43
N LEU A 103 -43.89 2.37 -12.15
CA LEU A 103 -42.55 2.37 -11.60
C LEU A 103 -42.16 3.75 -11.03
N ASN A 104 -42.52 4.83 -11.71
CA ASN A 104 -42.30 6.19 -11.22
C ASN A 104 -43.09 6.45 -9.94
N GLN A 105 -44.34 6.00 -9.87
CA GLN A 105 -45.16 6.11 -8.66
C GLN A 105 -44.57 5.29 -7.51
N LEU A 106 -44.10 4.07 -7.77
CA LEU A 106 -43.45 3.22 -6.78
C LEU A 106 -42.13 3.82 -6.28
N ASN A 107 -41.32 4.37 -7.18
CA ASN A 107 -40.08 5.04 -6.84
C ASN A 107 -40.33 6.33 -6.04
N GLN A 108 -41.34 7.13 -6.41
CA GLN A 108 -41.75 8.30 -5.65
C GLN A 108 -42.22 7.92 -4.24
N ASN A 109 -43.06 6.89 -4.12
CA ASN A 109 -43.54 6.40 -2.83
C ASN A 109 -42.38 5.86 -1.96
N SER A 110 -41.44 5.12 -2.56
CA SER A 110 -40.25 4.62 -1.88
C SER A 110 -39.34 5.76 -1.40
N TYR A 111 -39.10 6.74 -2.27
CA TYR A 111 -38.33 7.94 -1.94
C TYR A 111 -39.00 8.75 -0.84
N GLN A 112 -40.32 8.97 -0.88
CA GLN A 112 -41.05 9.67 0.17
C GLN A 112 -40.93 8.97 1.53
N ARG A 113 -40.98 7.63 1.57
CA ARG A 113 -40.79 6.86 2.81
C ARG A 113 -39.36 6.99 3.36
N LEU A 114 -38.36 7.02 2.49
CA LEU A 114 -36.95 7.12 2.86
C LEU A 114 -36.44 8.56 2.98
N ALA A 115 -37.20 9.56 2.53
CA ALA A 115 -36.80 10.96 2.52
C ALA A 115 -36.37 11.48 3.90
N PRO A 116 -37.07 11.14 5.01
CA PRO A 116 -36.61 11.50 6.35
C PRO A 116 -35.25 10.87 6.70
N TYR A 117 -35.02 9.61 6.33
CA TYR A 117 -33.74 8.92 6.55
C TYR A 117 -32.61 9.55 5.73
N TYR A 118 -32.84 9.81 4.43
CA TYR A 118 -31.82 10.45 3.59
C TYR A 118 -31.51 11.87 4.02
N LYS A 119 -32.53 12.62 4.48
CA LYS A 119 -32.36 13.95 5.07
C LYS A 119 -31.53 13.88 6.35
N ALA A 120 -31.89 13.02 7.30
CA ALA A 120 -31.13 12.83 8.54
C ALA A 120 -29.68 12.36 8.27
N ARG A 121 -29.48 11.47 7.29
CA ARG A 121 -28.15 11.03 6.86
C ARG A 121 -27.34 12.18 6.26
N GLY A 122 -27.95 13.01 5.42
CA GLY A 122 -27.31 14.18 4.83
C GLY A 122 -26.97 15.25 5.88
N GLU A 123 -27.88 15.52 6.82
CA GLU A 123 -27.65 16.41 7.96
C GLU A 123 -26.53 15.90 8.87
N PHE A 124 -26.50 14.60 9.15
CA PHE A 124 -25.41 13.97 9.90
C PHE A 124 -24.08 14.06 9.15
N GLN A 125 -24.05 13.76 7.85
CA GLN A 125 -22.85 13.93 7.01
C GLN A 125 -22.38 15.37 6.99
N HIS A 126 -23.29 16.34 6.89
CA HIS A 126 -22.97 17.77 6.89
C HIS A 126 -22.47 18.23 8.28
N TYR A 127 -23.08 17.75 9.36
CA TYR A 127 -22.65 18.01 10.72
C TYR A 127 -21.24 17.45 10.96
N VAL A 128 -20.99 16.18 10.61
CA VAL A 128 -19.67 15.55 10.68
C VAL A 128 -18.66 16.31 9.81
N TRP A 129 -19.02 16.68 8.59
CA TRP A 129 -18.18 17.48 7.70
C TRP A 129 -17.80 18.84 8.31
N GLN A 130 -18.73 19.52 8.97
CA GLN A 130 -18.50 20.83 9.60
C GLN A 130 -17.74 20.76 10.93
N LYS A 131 -17.93 19.68 11.70
CA LYS A 131 -17.44 19.57 13.09
C LYS A 131 -16.22 18.69 13.24
N GLN A 132 -16.03 17.71 12.36
CA GLN A 132 -15.05 16.64 12.45
C GLN A 132 -14.60 16.24 11.04
N LEU A 133 -14.05 17.21 10.30
CA LEU A 133 -13.50 17.00 8.96
C LEU A 133 -12.35 15.97 8.99
N ASP A 134 -11.64 15.89 10.11
CA ASP A 134 -10.58 14.92 10.37
C ASP A 134 -11.10 13.48 10.26
N PHE A 135 -12.30 13.15 10.77
CA PHE A 135 -12.91 11.80 10.70
C PHE A 135 -13.06 11.22 9.28
N TYR A 136 -13.09 12.08 8.25
CA TYR A 136 -13.18 11.63 6.84
C TYR A 136 -11.84 11.24 6.22
N PHE A 137 -10.72 11.61 6.86
CA PHE A 137 -9.36 11.42 6.36
C PHE A 137 -8.43 10.71 7.36
N VAL A 138 -8.95 10.13 8.45
CA VAL A 138 -8.14 9.45 9.46
C VAL A 138 -7.71 8.08 8.97
N PHE A 139 -6.59 8.03 8.26
CA PHE A 139 -5.72 6.89 8.42
C PHE A 139 -4.38 7.35 8.98
N ASP A 140 -4.20 7.03 10.26
CA ASP A 140 -3.06 7.43 11.07
C ASP A 140 -1.78 6.73 10.59
N PRO A 141 -0.75 7.48 10.17
CA PRO A 141 0.56 6.93 9.90
C PRO A 141 1.10 6.15 11.11
N VAL A 142 1.75 5.05 10.80
CA VAL A 142 2.44 4.20 11.75
C VAL A 142 3.86 4.74 11.93
N ILE A 143 4.26 5.05 13.15
CA ILE A 143 5.61 5.44 13.52
C ILE A 143 6.29 4.25 14.19
N THR A 144 7.47 3.88 13.71
CA THR A 144 8.33 2.91 14.38
C THR A 144 9.63 3.56 14.80
N VAL A 145 9.97 3.41 16.08
CA VAL A 145 11.29 3.71 16.61
C VAL A 145 12.10 2.41 16.56
N HIS A 146 13.09 2.36 15.68
CA HIS A 146 13.97 1.22 15.48
C HIS A 146 15.41 1.62 15.86
N PRO A 147 16.30 0.71 16.32
CA PRO A 147 17.61 1.10 16.84
C PRO A 147 18.54 1.93 15.94
N ASP A 148 18.31 1.96 14.62
CA ASP A 148 19.10 2.73 13.65
C ASP A 148 18.33 3.91 13.04
N GLU A 149 17.00 3.97 13.15
CA GLU A 149 16.17 5.00 12.53
C GLU A 149 14.76 5.11 13.14
N VAL A 150 14.17 6.30 13.04
CA VAL A 150 12.72 6.47 13.19
C VAL A 150 12.11 6.43 11.80
N PHE A 151 11.10 5.60 11.58
CA PHE A 151 10.40 5.57 10.30
C PHE A 151 8.89 5.67 10.43
N PHE A 152 8.27 6.23 9.40
CA PHE A 152 6.86 6.52 9.28
C PHE A 152 6.31 5.76 8.09
N GLU A 153 5.16 5.12 8.24
CA GLU A 153 4.50 4.39 7.17
C GLU A 153 3.03 4.77 7.06
N CYS A 154 2.51 4.87 5.84
CA CYS A 154 1.09 5.12 5.63
C CYS A 154 0.62 4.54 4.29
N PHE A 155 -0.69 4.37 4.14
CA PHE A 155 -1.33 4.15 2.86
C PHE A 155 -2.13 5.38 2.42
N SER A 156 -2.41 5.43 1.12
CA SER A 156 -3.44 6.32 0.58
C SER A 156 -4.83 5.90 1.01
N VAL A 157 -5.82 6.81 0.92
CA VAL A 157 -7.23 6.54 1.27
C VAL A 157 -7.82 5.39 0.44
N ASP A 158 -7.34 5.22 -0.79
CA ASP A 158 -7.70 4.11 -1.68
C ASP A 158 -6.76 2.90 -1.59
N GLU A 159 -5.85 2.90 -0.61
CA GLU A 159 -4.90 1.82 -0.28
C GLU A 159 -4.04 1.32 -1.46
N SER A 160 -3.92 2.12 -2.53
CA SER A 160 -3.16 1.77 -3.73
C SER A 160 -1.74 2.38 -3.76
N SER A 161 -1.44 3.28 -2.82
CA SER A 161 -0.11 3.85 -2.58
C SER A 161 0.32 3.52 -1.17
N TYR A 162 1.58 3.14 -1.03
CA TYR A 162 2.27 3.00 0.24
C TYR A 162 3.39 4.05 0.30
N GLY A 163 3.50 4.73 1.43
CA GLY A 163 4.57 5.67 1.72
C GLY A 163 5.36 5.21 2.93
N ARG A 164 6.69 5.23 2.83
CA ARG A 164 7.59 5.04 3.98
C ARG A 164 8.66 6.12 4.00
N LEU A 165 8.75 6.86 5.09
CA LEU A 165 9.85 7.78 5.36
C LEU A 165 10.72 7.18 6.47
N GLY A 166 11.96 6.81 6.17
CA GLY A 166 12.97 6.47 7.16
C GLY A 166 13.89 7.66 7.44
N ALA A 167 14.11 7.96 8.72
CA ALA A 167 15.02 9.01 9.18
C ALA A 167 16.04 8.42 10.17
N SER A 168 17.30 8.37 9.76
CA SER A 168 18.38 7.91 10.63
C SER A 168 18.55 8.87 11.81
N TYR A 169 19.24 8.43 12.86
CA TYR A 169 19.52 9.29 14.00
C TYR A 169 20.43 10.48 13.68
N GLU A 170 21.15 10.47 12.55
CA GLU A 170 21.93 11.62 12.05
C GLU A 170 21.06 12.81 11.59
N VAL A 171 19.76 12.57 11.39
CA VAL A 171 18.76 13.61 11.10
C VAL A 171 18.47 14.46 12.34
N PHE A 172 18.77 13.92 13.53
CA PHE A 172 18.50 14.53 14.82
C PHE A 172 19.81 14.92 15.54
N LYS A 173 19.66 15.70 16.61
CA LYS A 173 20.69 16.06 17.58
C LYS A 173 20.03 16.06 18.97
N ASN A 174 20.82 16.05 20.03
CA ASN A 174 20.31 16.04 21.41
C ASN A 174 19.26 14.93 21.62
N ILE A 175 19.59 13.71 21.18
CA ILE A 175 18.71 12.54 21.31
C ILE A 175 18.78 12.06 22.75
N ASN A 176 17.63 11.97 23.41
CA ASN A 176 17.53 11.41 24.76
C ASN A 176 17.47 9.88 24.71
N GLU A 177 17.33 9.24 25.87
CA GLU A 177 16.93 7.83 25.90
C GLU A 177 15.66 7.62 25.06
N PHE A 178 15.63 6.50 24.34
CA PHE A 178 14.51 6.07 23.53
C PHE A 178 14.28 4.59 23.77
N ALA A 179 13.09 4.12 23.43
CA ALA A 179 12.79 2.71 23.46
C ALA A 179 12.05 2.31 22.19
N CYS A 180 12.46 1.17 21.65
CA CYS A 180 12.03 0.69 20.34
C CYS A 180 10.62 0.12 20.39
N GLY A 181 9.91 0.30 19.29
CA GLY A 181 8.57 -0.23 19.08
C GLY A 181 7.79 0.59 18.06
N THR A 182 6.53 0.23 17.88
CA THR A 182 5.67 0.80 16.85
C THR A 182 4.44 1.43 17.50
N THR A 183 4.05 2.61 17.02
CA THR A 183 2.85 3.33 17.41
C THR A 183 2.15 3.98 16.23
N ASN A 184 0.95 4.48 16.46
CA ASN A 184 0.18 5.25 15.51
C ASN A 184 0.07 6.68 16.02
N VAL A 185 -0.13 7.61 15.10
CA VAL A 185 -0.31 9.03 15.39
C VAL A 185 -1.57 9.53 14.74
N ASP A 186 -2.41 10.17 15.53
CA ASP A 186 -3.55 10.96 15.05
C ASP A 186 -3.05 12.05 14.10
N TYR A 187 -3.26 11.82 12.81
CA TYR A 187 -2.79 12.70 11.76
C TYR A 187 -3.89 13.66 11.33
N SER A 188 -3.75 14.92 11.74
CA SER A 188 -4.68 15.99 11.39
C SER A 188 -4.09 16.97 10.37
N ALA A 189 -4.98 17.73 9.72
CA ALA A 189 -4.56 18.85 8.87
C ALA A 189 -3.74 19.89 9.66
N ALA A 190 -4.06 20.09 10.95
CA ALA A 190 -3.33 20.99 11.83
C ALA A 190 -1.87 20.52 12.03
N LEU A 191 -1.66 19.21 12.24
CA LEU A 191 -0.31 18.65 12.34
C LEU A 191 0.50 18.87 11.05
N TYR A 192 -0.14 18.71 9.88
CA TYR A 192 0.49 18.97 8.59
C TYR A 192 0.95 20.43 8.44
N ASP A 193 0.09 21.39 8.82
CA ASP A 193 0.41 22.82 8.77
C ASP A 193 1.59 23.17 9.68
N GLU A 194 1.75 22.46 10.81
CA GLU A 194 2.91 22.61 11.69
C GLU A 194 4.20 22.08 11.06
N PHE A 195 4.16 20.96 10.31
CA PHE A 195 5.31 20.55 9.50
C PHE A 195 5.70 21.62 8.47
N GLN A 196 4.73 22.29 7.84
CA GLN A 196 5.03 23.36 6.88
C GLN A 196 5.73 24.57 7.53
N LYS A 197 5.65 24.74 8.85
CA LYS A 197 6.32 25.81 9.61
C LYS A 197 7.77 25.49 10.00
N ILE A 198 8.26 24.28 9.75
CA ILE A 198 9.65 23.89 10.02
C ILE A 198 10.62 24.77 9.21
N ARG A 199 11.59 25.39 9.88
CA ARG A 199 12.62 26.27 9.29
C ARG A 199 13.98 25.95 9.89
N SER A 200 15.05 26.19 9.15
CA SER A 200 16.43 25.94 9.58
C SER A 200 16.87 26.80 10.78
N TYR A 201 16.26 27.97 10.97
CA TYR A 201 16.57 28.88 12.08
C TYR A 201 15.73 28.63 13.34
N LYS A 202 14.75 27.71 13.30
CA LYS A 202 13.93 27.35 14.47
C LYS A 202 14.37 25.99 14.99
N THR A 203 14.48 25.87 16.31
CA THR A 203 14.67 24.56 16.93
C THR A 203 13.34 23.82 16.90
N THR A 204 13.34 22.62 16.33
CA THR A 204 12.17 21.74 16.30
C THR A 204 12.49 20.49 17.09
N GLN A 205 11.77 20.27 18.18
CA GLN A 205 11.87 19.04 18.97
C GLN A 205 10.79 18.07 18.48
N PHE A 206 11.22 16.85 18.20
CA PHE A 206 10.37 15.74 17.79
C PHE A 206 10.28 14.76 18.96
N GLN A 207 9.08 14.61 19.53
CA GLN A 207 8.82 13.76 20.69
C GLN A 207 7.72 12.74 20.39
N VAL A 208 8.09 11.46 20.39
CA VAL A 208 7.17 10.33 20.50
C VAL A 208 7.12 9.98 21.99
N ASP A 209 6.04 10.30 22.69
CA ASP A 209 5.86 9.97 24.11
C ASP A 209 5.44 8.49 24.27
N PRO A 210 5.14 7.91 25.43
CA PRO A 210 4.31 6.69 25.51
C PRO A 210 2.92 6.91 26.16
N SER A 211 2.65 8.11 26.66
CA SER A 211 1.54 8.40 27.59
C SER A 211 0.39 9.20 26.99
N GLY A 212 0.64 9.95 25.93
CA GLY A 212 -0.24 11.06 25.60
C GLY A 212 -0.10 12.24 26.53
N PHE A 213 -0.23 13.42 25.96
CA PHE A 213 0.19 14.66 26.61
C PHE A 213 -0.85 15.05 27.66
N GLU A 214 -0.50 14.97 28.95
CA GLU A 214 -1.23 15.66 30.00
C GLU A 214 -0.98 17.16 29.88
N VAL A 215 -1.97 17.91 29.41
CA VAL A 215 -2.06 19.36 29.68
C VAL A 215 -3.10 19.54 30.78
N GLN A 216 -2.65 19.67 32.02
CA GLN A 216 -3.50 20.24 33.07
C GLN A 216 -3.61 21.74 32.85
N THR A 217 -4.66 22.16 32.15
CA THR A 217 -5.21 23.51 32.26
C THR A 217 -6.51 23.44 33.04
N THR A 218 -6.58 24.23 34.11
CA THR A 218 -7.70 24.37 35.04
C THR A 218 -9.07 24.52 34.37
N ASN A 219 -10.01 23.66 34.77
CA ASN A 219 -11.47 23.79 34.71
C ASN A 219 -12.18 23.87 33.33
N GLU A 220 -11.94 22.91 32.42
CA GLU A 220 -12.95 22.58 31.39
C GLU A 220 -13.14 21.06 31.27
N GLU A 221 -14.38 20.62 31.00
CA GLU A 221 -14.75 19.22 30.87
C GLU A 221 -13.92 18.55 29.77
N ALA A 222 -13.16 17.52 30.17
CA ALA A 222 -12.27 16.77 29.31
C ALA A 222 -13.01 16.18 28.10
N TYR A 223 -12.83 16.82 26.94
CA TYR A 223 -13.24 16.25 25.65
C TYR A 223 -12.45 14.96 25.43
N LYS A 224 -13.19 13.85 25.33
CA LYS A 224 -12.67 12.48 25.34
C LYS A 224 -12.63 11.97 23.91
N GLU A 225 -11.47 12.05 23.27
CA GLU A 225 -11.28 11.59 21.89
C GLU A 225 -10.96 10.09 21.82
N VAL A 226 -11.47 9.44 20.78
CA VAL A 226 -11.59 7.99 20.64
C VAL A 226 -10.55 7.49 19.63
N LYS A 227 -9.56 6.71 20.09
CA LYS A 227 -8.57 6.03 19.24
C LYS A 227 -9.21 4.92 18.41
N ILE A 228 -8.68 4.75 17.20
CA ILE A 228 -9.09 3.75 16.21
C ILE A 228 -7.96 2.71 16.11
N ASP A 229 -8.27 1.41 16.27
CA ASP A 229 -7.34 0.34 15.92
C ASP A 229 -6.99 0.43 14.43
N LEU A 230 -5.74 0.09 14.04
CA LEU A 230 -5.38 -0.01 12.62
C LEU A 230 -6.42 -0.87 11.90
N PRO A 231 -7.04 -0.38 10.81
CA PRO A 231 -7.99 -1.17 10.05
C PRO A 231 -7.36 -2.49 9.59
N ASP A 232 -8.13 -3.59 9.61
CA ASP A 232 -7.67 -4.90 9.14
C ASP A 232 -7.11 -4.83 7.70
N SER A 233 -7.65 -3.92 6.88
CA SER A 233 -7.18 -3.66 5.51
C SER A 233 -5.76 -3.11 5.47
N TRP A 234 -5.40 -2.19 6.37
CA TRP A 234 -4.04 -1.65 6.49
C TRP A 234 -3.06 -2.67 7.01
N VAL A 235 -3.45 -3.43 8.05
CA VAL A 235 -2.64 -4.54 8.57
C VAL A 235 -2.28 -5.46 7.42
N ARG A 236 -3.26 -5.91 6.63
CA ARG A 236 -3.04 -6.74 5.43
C ARG A 236 -2.19 -6.02 4.38
N GLY A 237 -2.46 -4.75 4.11
CA GLY A 237 -1.69 -3.93 3.17
C GLY A 237 -0.20 -3.93 3.49
N PHE A 238 0.19 -3.76 4.76
CA PHE A 238 1.60 -3.81 5.19
C PHE A 238 2.25 -5.16 4.86
N LEU A 239 1.54 -6.27 5.09
CA LEU A 239 2.05 -7.62 4.78
C LEU A 239 2.27 -7.78 3.27
N GLN A 240 1.33 -7.29 2.47
CA GLN A 240 1.35 -7.38 1.00
C GLN A 240 2.46 -6.53 0.38
N VAL A 241 2.63 -5.30 0.86
CA VAL A 241 3.73 -4.40 0.45
C VAL A 241 5.07 -5.04 0.77
N SER A 242 5.28 -5.48 2.00
CA SER A 242 6.55 -6.09 2.43
C SER A 242 6.85 -7.36 1.63
N SER A 243 5.83 -8.17 1.34
CA SER A 243 5.98 -9.37 0.50
C SER A 243 6.37 -8.99 -0.93
N ALA A 244 5.70 -8.00 -1.52
CA ALA A 244 6.03 -7.51 -2.86
C ALA A 244 7.43 -6.90 -2.94
N MET A 245 7.85 -6.11 -1.96
CA MET A 245 9.21 -5.53 -1.93
C MET A 245 10.31 -6.60 -1.89
N SER A 246 10.02 -7.79 -1.38
CA SER A 246 10.98 -8.89 -1.33
C SER A 246 11.16 -9.61 -2.69
N LEU A 247 10.22 -9.46 -3.64
CA LEU A 247 10.25 -10.16 -4.92
C LEU A 247 11.35 -9.61 -5.85
N PRO A 248 11.86 -10.43 -6.78
CA PRO A 248 12.80 -9.96 -7.80
C PRO A 248 12.24 -8.79 -8.61
N ALA A 249 13.03 -7.73 -8.77
CA ALA A 249 12.64 -6.53 -9.50
C ALA A 249 13.75 -6.08 -10.44
N THR A 250 13.36 -5.50 -11.58
CA THR A 250 14.27 -4.74 -12.42
C THR A 250 14.54 -3.40 -11.77
N GLN A 251 15.82 -3.14 -11.46
CA GLN A 251 16.25 -1.95 -10.75
C GLN A 251 17.08 -1.02 -11.64
N PHE A 252 16.86 0.29 -11.52
CA PHE A 252 17.72 1.32 -12.10
C PHE A 252 17.58 2.65 -11.36
N ASP A 253 18.60 3.50 -11.48
CA ASP A 253 18.61 4.81 -10.86
C ASP A 253 18.19 5.89 -11.85
N LEU A 254 17.34 6.81 -11.38
CA LEU A 254 16.94 8.03 -12.07
C LEU A 254 17.53 9.25 -11.35
N HIS A 255 18.05 10.19 -12.13
CA HIS A 255 18.44 11.49 -11.64
C HIS A 255 17.19 12.29 -11.23
N PRO A 256 17.22 13.15 -10.18
CA PRO A 256 16.06 13.93 -9.75
C PRO A 256 15.38 14.74 -10.86
N MET A 257 16.16 15.25 -11.81
CA MET A 257 15.65 15.98 -12.98
C MET A 257 14.81 15.10 -13.93
N ASP A 258 15.05 13.79 -13.96
CA ASP A 258 14.23 12.87 -14.74
C ASP A 258 12.84 12.71 -14.11
N ILE A 259 12.76 12.61 -12.78
CA ILE A 259 11.48 12.65 -12.05
C ILE A 259 10.75 13.99 -12.29
N HIS A 260 11.48 15.11 -12.26
CA HIS A 260 10.92 16.41 -12.64
C HIS A 260 10.29 16.38 -14.04
N ASN A 261 11.00 15.85 -15.03
CA ASN A 261 10.50 15.77 -16.41
C ASN A 261 9.25 14.88 -16.52
N ILE A 262 9.20 13.76 -15.79
CA ILE A 262 8.02 12.90 -15.68
C ILE A 262 6.84 13.69 -15.11
N CYS A 263 7.02 14.36 -13.96
CA CYS A 263 5.99 15.19 -13.34
C CYS A 263 5.52 16.32 -14.27
N PHE A 264 6.45 16.99 -14.95
CA PHE A 264 6.15 18.08 -15.87
C PHE A 264 5.22 17.64 -17.02
N ILE A 265 5.52 16.50 -17.67
CA ILE A 265 4.70 15.95 -18.75
C ILE A 265 3.32 15.58 -18.24
N LEU A 266 3.25 14.86 -17.11
CA LEU A 266 1.98 14.46 -16.54
C LEU A 266 1.13 15.69 -16.23
N ARG A 267 1.68 16.75 -15.64
CA ARG A 267 0.93 17.98 -15.35
C ARG A 267 0.38 18.65 -16.62
N ARG A 268 1.17 18.69 -17.69
CA ARG A 268 0.80 19.39 -18.92
C ARG A 268 -0.29 18.69 -19.74
N HIS A 269 -0.39 17.36 -19.62
CA HIS A 269 -1.31 16.58 -20.44
C HIS A 269 -2.32 15.84 -19.57
N LYS A 270 -3.64 16.01 -19.82
CA LYS A 270 -4.70 15.27 -19.12
C LYS A 270 -5.22 14.11 -19.97
N GLU A 271 -5.30 12.92 -19.40
CA GLU A 271 -5.69 11.69 -20.09
C GLU A 271 -7.19 11.65 -20.34
N LYS A 272 -7.62 11.90 -21.58
CA LYS A 272 -9.03 11.75 -21.98
C LYS A 272 -9.39 10.33 -22.42
N LYS A 273 -8.40 9.57 -22.91
CA LYS A 273 -8.56 8.21 -23.44
C LYS A 273 -7.46 7.29 -22.87
N GLY A 274 -7.71 5.99 -22.84
CA GLY A 274 -6.70 4.99 -22.51
C GLY A 274 -5.87 4.57 -23.72
N PRO A 275 -4.77 3.80 -23.52
CA PRO A 275 -4.23 3.35 -22.23
C PRO A 275 -3.52 4.48 -21.46
N ARG A 276 -3.60 4.47 -20.12
CA ARG A 276 -3.04 5.51 -19.22
C ARG A 276 -1.76 5.02 -18.52
N SER A 277 -0.84 4.49 -19.31
CA SER A 277 0.37 3.82 -18.82
C SER A 277 1.63 4.62 -19.08
N MET A 278 2.69 4.22 -18.40
CA MET A 278 4.05 4.67 -18.67
C MET A 278 4.90 3.44 -19.00
N ARG A 279 5.67 3.49 -20.09
CA ARG A 279 6.48 2.38 -20.57
C ARG A 279 7.95 2.72 -20.41
N TYR A 280 8.67 1.90 -19.65
CA TYR A 280 10.11 1.97 -19.51
C TYR A 280 10.76 1.07 -20.56
N HIS A 281 11.53 1.66 -21.45
CA HIS A 281 12.40 0.95 -22.38
C HIS A 281 13.80 0.94 -21.78
N LEU A 282 14.26 -0.25 -21.40
CA LEU A 282 15.48 -0.47 -20.66
C LEU A 282 16.43 -1.27 -21.55
N LYS A 283 17.50 -0.64 -22.02
CA LYS A 283 18.52 -1.29 -22.86
C LYS A 283 19.89 -1.17 -22.19
N PRO A 284 20.61 -2.28 -21.97
CA PRO A 284 21.90 -2.27 -21.26
C PRO A 284 22.89 -1.27 -21.85
N GLY A 285 23.45 -0.39 -21.02
CA GLY A 285 24.43 0.62 -21.43
C GLY A 285 23.84 1.86 -22.11
N GLU A 286 22.53 1.95 -22.30
CA GLU A 286 21.86 3.12 -22.87
C GLU A 286 21.07 3.92 -21.81
N PRO A 287 20.76 5.21 -22.07
CA PRO A 287 19.84 5.98 -21.24
C PRO A 287 18.46 5.32 -21.15
N VAL A 288 17.87 5.34 -19.95
CA VAL A 288 16.49 4.92 -19.73
C VAL A 288 15.55 5.79 -20.57
N ARG A 289 14.65 5.17 -21.34
CA ARG A 289 13.63 5.89 -22.12
C ARG A 289 12.24 5.59 -21.60
N ILE A 290 11.42 6.62 -21.51
CA ILE A 290 10.09 6.55 -20.90
C ILE A 290 9.06 7.07 -21.89
N ILE A 291 8.10 6.23 -22.27
CA ILE A 291 7.01 6.61 -23.18
C ILE A 291 5.69 6.74 -22.42
N PHE A 292 4.99 7.85 -22.62
CA PHE A 292 3.73 8.18 -21.95
C PHE A 292 2.52 7.96 -22.85
N ASP A 293 1.67 6.99 -22.51
CA ASP A 293 0.43 6.71 -23.25
C ASP A 293 -0.75 7.58 -22.75
N PRO A 294 -1.74 7.97 -23.56
CA PRO A 294 -1.90 7.65 -24.98
C PRO A 294 -1.13 8.60 -25.91
N TRP A 295 -0.35 9.53 -25.37
CA TRP A 295 0.24 10.62 -26.16
C TRP A 295 1.43 10.18 -27.01
N GLY A 296 2.10 9.09 -26.63
CA GLY A 296 3.34 8.64 -27.28
C GLY A 296 4.51 9.58 -27.03
N THR A 297 4.42 10.47 -26.04
CA THR A 297 5.51 11.37 -25.68
C THR A 297 6.66 10.57 -25.09
N GLU A 298 7.85 10.71 -25.64
CA GLU A 298 9.07 10.06 -25.18
C GLU A 298 9.91 11.02 -24.34
N VAL A 299 10.44 10.52 -23.22
CA VAL A 299 11.47 11.17 -22.39
C VAL A 299 12.70 10.29 -22.39
N ILE A 300 13.83 10.89 -22.74
CA ILE A 300 15.14 10.24 -22.66
C ILE A 300 15.85 10.76 -21.41
N CYS A 301 16.13 9.87 -20.47
CA CYS A 301 16.80 10.18 -19.22
C CYS A 301 18.33 10.12 -19.41
N TYR A 302 18.91 11.12 -20.10
CA TYR A 302 20.32 11.12 -20.53
C TYR A 302 21.36 10.86 -19.42
N ARG A 303 21.02 11.19 -18.16
CA ARG A 303 21.92 11.03 -17.00
C ARG A 303 21.73 9.69 -16.28
N SER A 304 20.76 8.90 -16.70
CA SER A 304 20.29 7.71 -16.02
C SER A 304 20.46 6.51 -16.95
N ILE A 305 21.62 5.90 -16.86
CA ILE A 305 22.03 4.77 -17.71
C ILE A 305 21.52 3.47 -17.10
N TYR A 306 20.87 2.64 -17.90
CA TYR A 306 20.44 1.33 -17.44
C TYR A 306 21.61 0.34 -17.43
N THR A 307 21.95 -0.18 -16.26
CA THR A 307 23.08 -1.10 -16.04
C THR A 307 22.67 -2.58 -15.95
N GLY A 308 21.38 -2.90 -16.14
CA GLY A 308 20.91 -4.28 -16.13
C GLY A 308 21.43 -5.09 -17.33
N SER A 309 21.30 -6.41 -17.25
CA SER A 309 21.89 -7.34 -18.22
C SER A 309 21.04 -7.62 -19.46
N GLN A 310 19.73 -7.37 -19.39
CA GLN A 310 18.78 -7.72 -20.46
C GLN A 310 18.00 -6.50 -20.93
N GLU A 311 17.76 -6.44 -22.24
CA GLU A 311 16.84 -5.47 -22.85
C GLU A 311 15.40 -5.88 -22.56
N GLN A 312 14.59 -4.93 -22.09
CA GLN A 312 13.19 -5.18 -21.75
C GLN A 312 12.34 -3.91 -21.78
N GLU A 313 11.06 -4.11 -22.05
CA GLU A 313 10.02 -3.08 -21.94
C GLU A 313 9.12 -3.42 -20.74
N ILE A 314 9.03 -2.50 -19.78
CA ILE A 314 8.16 -2.66 -18.60
C ILE A 314 7.11 -1.56 -18.59
N ARG A 315 5.84 -1.97 -18.62
CA ARG A 315 4.69 -1.07 -18.62
C ARG A 315 4.05 -0.99 -17.24
N ILE A 316 3.90 0.23 -16.72
CA ILE A 316 3.25 0.50 -15.44
C ILE A 316 2.02 1.39 -15.59
N TRP A 317 1.11 1.32 -14.62
CA TRP A 317 -0.05 2.19 -14.48
C TRP A 317 0.04 2.98 -13.16
N GLY A 318 -0.99 3.79 -12.85
CA GLY A 318 -0.96 4.63 -11.64
C GLY A 318 0.01 5.81 -11.70
N ARG A 319 0.60 6.11 -12.86
CA ARG A 319 1.66 7.12 -13.07
C ARG A 319 1.40 8.52 -12.49
N ARG A 320 0.14 8.91 -12.26
CA ARG A 320 -0.21 10.18 -11.62
C ARG A 320 0.27 10.29 -10.18
N ARG A 321 0.44 9.15 -9.50
CA ARG A 321 0.98 9.09 -8.14
C ARG A 321 2.45 9.50 -8.05
N ILE A 322 3.16 9.56 -9.17
CA ILE A 322 4.55 10.04 -9.21
C ILE A 322 4.65 11.52 -8.78
N HIS A 323 3.56 12.29 -8.88
CA HIS A 323 3.52 13.66 -8.34
C HIS A 323 3.81 13.75 -6.84
N ILE A 324 3.60 12.67 -6.08
CA ILE A 324 3.96 12.60 -4.64
C ILE A 324 5.47 12.82 -4.44
N LEU A 325 6.30 12.39 -5.40
CA LEU A 325 7.76 12.53 -5.32
C LEU A 325 8.23 13.95 -5.65
N GLU A 326 7.36 14.83 -6.14
CA GLU A 326 7.76 16.13 -6.69
C GLU A 326 8.43 17.03 -5.65
N ARG A 327 7.94 17.01 -4.40
CA ARG A 327 8.52 17.75 -3.28
C ARG A 327 9.93 17.28 -2.92
N LEU A 328 10.27 16.04 -3.24
CA LEU A 328 11.56 15.43 -2.92
C LEU A 328 12.65 15.78 -3.93
N ILE A 329 12.29 16.21 -5.14
CA ILE A 329 13.24 16.50 -6.23
C ILE A 329 14.39 17.44 -5.80
N PRO A 330 14.16 18.53 -5.05
CA PRO A 330 15.24 19.46 -4.67
C PRO A 330 16.19 18.93 -3.60
N VAL A 331 15.77 17.92 -2.83
CA VAL A 331 16.51 17.38 -1.67
C VAL A 331 17.05 15.97 -1.92
N ALA A 332 16.56 15.27 -2.94
CA ALA A 332 17.00 13.95 -3.31
C ALA A 332 18.32 13.96 -4.07
N LYS A 333 19.20 13.03 -3.75
CA LYS A 333 20.42 12.73 -4.50
C LYS A 333 20.12 11.91 -5.75
N LYS A 334 19.23 10.92 -5.62
CA LYS A 334 18.78 10.02 -6.69
C LYS A 334 17.44 9.38 -6.34
N PHE A 335 16.81 8.78 -7.35
CA PHE A 335 15.63 7.93 -7.19
C PHE A 335 15.92 6.54 -7.75
N THR A 336 15.93 5.52 -6.91
CA THR A 336 16.05 4.14 -7.35
C THR A 336 14.66 3.57 -7.63
N VAL A 337 14.45 3.10 -8.86
CA VAL A 337 13.17 2.54 -9.31
C VAL A 337 13.28 1.03 -9.33
N HIS A 338 12.32 0.34 -8.69
CA HIS A 338 12.18 -1.11 -8.71
C HIS A 338 10.87 -1.47 -9.43
N LEU A 339 10.98 -2.16 -10.56
CA LEU A 339 9.85 -2.62 -11.36
C LEU A 339 9.74 -4.14 -11.30
N LEU A 340 8.64 -4.66 -10.76
CA LEU A 340 8.41 -6.11 -10.64
C LEU A 340 7.95 -6.77 -11.95
N GLY A 341 7.68 -5.97 -12.98
CA GLY A 341 7.19 -6.43 -14.26
C GLY A 341 6.02 -5.59 -14.76
N THR A 342 5.57 -5.88 -15.98
CA THR A 342 4.45 -5.15 -16.58
C THR A 342 3.18 -5.36 -15.75
N GLY A 343 2.53 -4.28 -15.32
CA GLY A 343 1.27 -4.31 -14.57
C GLY A 343 1.39 -4.81 -13.12
N MET A 344 2.61 -5.11 -12.68
CA MET A 344 2.95 -5.47 -11.31
C MET A 344 3.23 -4.20 -10.49
N PRO A 345 3.38 -4.31 -9.16
CA PRO A 345 3.76 -3.18 -8.34
C PRO A 345 5.08 -2.54 -8.78
N SER A 346 5.24 -1.27 -8.42
CA SER A 346 6.48 -0.52 -8.66
C SER A 346 6.83 0.28 -7.42
N PHE A 347 8.12 0.38 -7.14
CA PHE A 347 8.63 1.13 -5.99
C PHE A 347 9.62 2.20 -6.44
N TYR A 348 9.53 3.37 -5.84
CA TYR A 348 10.44 4.50 -6.05
C TYR A 348 11.05 4.86 -4.72
N VAL A 349 12.37 4.66 -4.58
CA VAL A 349 13.13 4.97 -3.37
C VAL A 349 13.93 6.24 -3.62
N ALA A 350 13.56 7.34 -2.96
CA ALA A 350 14.33 8.58 -2.96
C ALA A 350 15.44 8.51 -1.90
N ASP A 351 16.68 8.65 -2.32
CA ASP A 351 17.84 8.84 -1.44
C ASP A 351 17.94 10.33 -1.07
N LEU A 352 17.71 10.64 0.20
CA LEU A 352 17.76 12.00 0.75
C LEU A 352 18.99 12.21 1.65
N GLY A 353 20.03 11.36 1.52
CA GLY A 353 21.17 11.32 2.44
C GLY A 353 20.88 10.50 3.69
N ASP A 354 20.66 11.18 4.82
CA ASP A 354 20.38 10.51 6.11
C ASP A 354 18.91 10.10 6.26
N MET A 355 18.11 10.34 5.22
CA MET A 355 16.73 9.89 5.11
C MET A 355 16.52 9.11 3.80
N SER A 356 15.51 8.26 3.80
CA SER A 356 15.03 7.59 2.59
C SER A 356 13.51 7.65 2.52
N PHE A 357 12.96 7.91 1.34
CA PHE A 357 11.52 7.87 1.10
C PHE A 357 11.17 6.80 0.09
N THR A 358 10.32 5.84 0.45
CA THR A 358 9.85 4.78 -0.44
C THR A 358 8.38 5.02 -0.79
N LEU A 359 8.10 5.18 -2.08
CA LEU A 359 6.75 5.18 -2.64
C LEU A 359 6.48 3.83 -3.31
N GLY A 360 5.55 3.05 -2.77
CA GLY A 360 5.08 1.80 -3.36
C GLY A 360 3.74 1.97 -4.05
N LEU A 361 3.66 1.61 -5.33
CA LEU A 361 2.44 1.64 -6.12
C LEU A 361 1.98 0.22 -6.42
N SER A 362 0.73 -0.11 -6.14
CA SER A 362 0.12 -1.46 -6.31
C SER A 362 0.03 -1.96 -7.76
N GLY A 363 0.51 -1.17 -8.73
CA GLY A 363 0.52 -1.49 -10.16
C GLY A 363 -0.61 -0.83 -10.95
N TRP A 364 -1.85 -0.87 -10.46
CA TRP A 364 -3.04 -0.28 -11.11
C TRP A 364 -3.76 0.71 -10.19
N THR A 365 -4.37 1.75 -10.75
CA THR A 365 -5.11 2.75 -9.96
C THR A 365 -6.30 2.16 -9.20
N ALA A 366 -6.89 1.08 -9.70
CA ALA A 366 -8.03 0.40 -9.06
C ALA A 366 -7.62 -0.81 -8.20
N ASN A 367 -6.33 -1.16 -8.16
CA ASN A 367 -5.82 -2.20 -7.27
C ASN A 367 -5.39 -1.54 -5.97
N ASP A 368 -5.84 -2.07 -4.84
CA ASP A 368 -5.29 -1.77 -3.52
C ASP A 368 -4.26 -2.84 -3.11
N TRP A 369 -3.44 -2.48 -2.13
CA TRP A 369 -2.51 -3.40 -1.49
C TRP A 369 -3.24 -4.44 -0.63
N SER A 370 -4.41 -4.11 -0.08
CA SER A 370 -5.11 -4.96 0.89
C SER A 370 -5.97 -6.07 0.28
N GLN A 371 -6.73 -5.83 -0.79
CA GLN A 371 -7.71 -6.79 -1.32
C GLN A 371 -7.22 -7.47 -2.60
N SER A 372 -6.59 -6.71 -3.49
CA SER A 372 -6.33 -7.15 -4.86
C SER A 372 -4.96 -7.81 -5.05
N GLY A 373 -3.92 -7.33 -4.37
CA GLY A 373 -2.53 -7.71 -4.63
C GLY A 373 -2.21 -9.20 -4.47
N ASN A 374 -2.54 -9.78 -3.32
CA ASN A 374 -2.26 -11.18 -2.95
C ASN A 374 -0.87 -11.67 -3.40
N PHE A 375 0.14 -10.81 -3.25
CA PHE A 375 1.52 -11.03 -3.63
C PHE A 375 2.26 -11.92 -2.63
N ASP A 376 1.75 -12.01 -1.40
CA ASP A 376 2.15 -13.01 -0.41
C ASP A 376 2.08 -14.44 -0.97
N LEU A 377 1.11 -14.72 -1.84
CA LEU A 377 0.96 -16.01 -2.50
C LEU A 377 2.13 -16.37 -3.45
N MET A 378 2.91 -15.37 -3.87
CA MET A 378 4.08 -15.54 -4.73
C MET A 378 5.35 -15.86 -3.91
N ALA A 379 5.35 -15.58 -2.60
CA ALA A 379 6.48 -15.80 -1.71
C ALA A 379 6.71 -17.30 -1.42
N PRO A 380 7.91 -17.69 -0.95
CA PRO A 380 8.26 -19.09 -0.65
C PRO A 380 7.34 -19.64 0.43
N ARG A 381 6.84 -20.87 0.24
CA ARG A 381 6.09 -21.61 1.26
C ARG A 381 6.89 -22.83 1.68
N GLY A 382 8.04 -22.57 2.28
CA GLY A 382 8.70 -23.63 3.04
C GLY A 382 7.79 -23.96 4.22
N ASP A 383 7.41 -25.24 4.36
CA ASP A 383 6.96 -25.78 5.64
C ASP A 383 8.16 -25.78 6.59
N VAL A 384 8.46 -24.60 7.13
CA VAL A 384 9.45 -24.44 8.18
C VAL A 384 8.75 -24.79 9.48
N ASP A 385 9.26 -25.77 10.20
CA ASP A 385 8.71 -26.15 11.50
C ASP A 385 8.74 -24.96 12.47
N GLU A 386 7.79 -24.93 13.42
CA GLU A 386 7.63 -23.80 14.34
C GLU A 386 8.89 -23.50 15.16
N TRP A 387 9.71 -24.53 15.46
CA TRP A 387 10.94 -24.36 16.20
C TRP A 387 11.99 -23.61 15.39
N THR A 388 12.21 -24.01 14.14
CA THR A 388 13.10 -23.32 13.21
C THR A 388 12.63 -21.90 12.91
N GLN A 389 11.32 -21.67 12.75
CA GLN A 389 10.77 -20.32 12.61
C GLN A 389 11.14 -19.45 13.82
N LYS A 390 10.90 -19.95 15.03
CA LYS A 390 11.21 -19.23 16.26
C LYS A 390 12.70 -18.91 16.38
N LEU A 391 13.57 -19.88 16.08
CA LEU A 391 15.02 -19.67 16.07
C LEU A 391 15.44 -18.53 15.15
N ILE A 392 14.92 -18.51 13.92
CA ILE A 392 15.22 -17.48 12.91
C ILE A 392 14.76 -16.10 13.39
N PHE A 393 13.57 -16.01 13.99
CA PHE A 393 13.05 -14.73 14.49
C PHE A 393 13.75 -14.23 15.75
N ASP A 394 14.06 -15.13 16.70
CA ASP A 394 14.83 -14.78 17.88
C ASP A 394 16.22 -14.25 17.48
N ALA A 395 16.86 -14.89 16.49
CA ALA A 395 18.11 -14.43 15.92
C ALA A 395 17.99 -13.05 15.23
N LEU A 396 16.93 -12.81 14.45
CA LEU A 396 16.68 -11.49 13.87
C LEU A 396 16.48 -10.43 14.96
N ARG A 397 15.79 -10.77 16.06
CA ARG A 397 15.52 -9.86 17.18
C ARG A 397 16.76 -9.49 17.99
N GLU A 398 17.81 -10.32 17.99
CA GLU A 398 19.11 -9.97 18.58
C GLU A 398 19.75 -8.78 17.85
N ASN A 399 19.71 -8.79 16.52
CA ASN A 399 20.34 -7.78 15.67
C ASN A 399 19.39 -6.64 15.25
N TRP A 400 18.09 -6.82 15.47
CA TRP A 400 16.96 -5.98 15.01
C TRP A 400 16.78 -5.87 13.51
N LEU A 401 17.86 -5.83 12.74
CA LEU A 401 17.87 -5.88 11.28
C LEU A 401 18.93 -6.84 10.76
N GLU A 402 18.60 -7.61 9.72
CA GLU A 402 19.57 -8.51 9.07
C GLU A 402 19.13 -8.86 7.64
N SER A 403 20.08 -9.10 6.73
CA SER A 403 19.76 -9.61 5.39
C SER A 403 19.46 -11.11 5.44
N PRO A 404 18.63 -11.65 4.53
CA PRO A 404 18.36 -13.09 4.46
C PRO A 404 19.64 -13.93 4.31
N ASP A 405 20.61 -13.44 3.53
CA ASP A 405 21.88 -14.14 3.29
C ASP A 405 22.77 -14.19 4.54
N SER A 406 22.87 -13.08 5.28
CA SER A 406 23.60 -13.04 6.54
C SER A 406 22.97 -13.97 7.58
N LEU A 407 21.64 -13.94 7.69
CA LEU A 407 20.92 -14.75 8.67
C LEU A 407 21.01 -16.26 8.34
N ALA A 408 20.93 -16.62 7.05
CA ALA A 408 21.13 -17.98 6.57
C ALA A 408 22.55 -18.48 6.88
N GLN A 409 23.57 -17.66 6.62
CA GLN A 409 24.96 -17.99 6.93
C GLN A 409 25.20 -18.14 8.45
N ARG A 410 24.66 -17.23 9.26
CA ARG A 410 24.83 -17.23 10.72
C ARG A 410 24.17 -18.43 11.38
N LEU A 411 22.99 -18.82 10.92
CA LEU A 411 22.22 -19.94 11.47
C LEU A 411 22.57 -21.28 10.81
N ASN A 412 23.40 -21.28 9.76
CA ASN A 412 23.69 -22.45 8.93
C ASN A 412 22.40 -23.12 8.40
N LEU A 413 21.46 -22.30 7.95
CA LEU A 413 20.17 -22.72 7.39
C LEU A 413 20.10 -22.41 5.90
N SER A 414 19.22 -23.11 5.18
CA SER A 414 18.97 -22.76 3.78
C SER A 414 18.33 -21.38 3.68
N ARG A 415 18.71 -20.62 2.65
CA ARG A 415 18.15 -19.30 2.36
C ARG A 415 16.62 -19.36 2.18
N THR A 416 16.13 -20.42 1.55
CA THR A 416 14.70 -20.69 1.36
C THR A 416 13.97 -20.85 2.68
N SER A 417 14.52 -21.61 3.63
CA SER A 417 13.94 -21.75 4.98
C SER A 417 13.90 -20.41 5.72
N VAL A 418 14.98 -19.61 5.60
CA VAL A 418 15.04 -18.27 6.19
C VAL A 418 13.97 -17.35 5.58
N LEU A 419 13.85 -17.29 4.26
CA LEU A 419 12.83 -16.49 3.58
C LEU A 419 11.41 -16.95 3.88
N GLY A 420 11.18 -18.26 3.98
CA GLY A 420 9.89 -18.83 4.38
C GLY A 420 9.49 -18.39 5.79
N ALA A 421 10.40 -18.49 6.76
CA ALA A 421 10.16 -18.04 8.13
C ALA A 421 9.96 -16.52 8.21
N LEU A 422 10.84 -15.72 7.59
CA LEU A 422 10.72 -14.26 7.56
C LEU A 422 9.43 -13.82 6.88
N GLY A 423 9.02 -14.49 5.80
CA GLY A 423 7.71 -14.30 5.17
C GLY A 423 6.56 -14.59 6.13
N ALA A 424 6.62 -15.69 6.89
CA ALA A 424 5.62 -16.01 7.91
C ALA A 424 5.53 -14.95 9.02
N TYR A 425 6.67 -14.42 9.50
CA TYR A 425 6.70 -13.34 10.48
C TYR A 425 6.29 -11.99 9.91
N THR A 426 6.53 -11.74 8.62
CA THR A 426 5.94 -10.61 7.90
C THR A 426 4.44 -10.74 7.87
N GLN A 427 3.88 -11.92 7.56
CA GLN A 427 2.43 -12.15 7.59
C GLN A 427 1.85 -12.05 9.01
N ALA A 428 2.62 -12.44 10.04
CA ALA A 428 2.24 -12.26 11.43
C ALA A 428 2.39 -10.81 11.93
N GLY A 429 2.80 -9.87 11.06
CA GLY A 429 2.97 -8.47 11.39
C GLY A 429 4.11 -8.18 12.38
N LYS A 430 5.10 -9.09 12.48
CA LYS A 430 6.27 -9.00 13.39
C LYS A 430 7.57 -8.61 12.69
N ALA A 431 7.64 -8.75 11.37
CA ALA A 431 8.79 -8.36 10.57
C ALA A 431 8.36 -7.54 9.35
N ILE A 432 9.26 -6.69 8.86
CA ILE A 432 9.07 -5.92 7.62
C ILE A 432 10.35 -5.99 6.77
N TYR A 433 10.19 -6.01 5.45
CA TYR A 433 11.30 -5.90 4.52
C TYR A 433 11.56 -4.44 4.16
N ASP A 434 12.77 -3.95 4.44
CA ASP A 434 13.23 -2.63 4.04
C ASP A 434 13.89 -2.69 2.67
N LEU A 435 13.19 -2.19 1.65
CA LEU A 435 13.68 -2.17 0.28
C LEU A 435 14.95 -1.34 0.09
N ASN A 436 15.15 -0.27 0.87
CA ASN A 436 16.29 0.63 0.74
C ASN A 436 17.60 -0.06 1.18
N LYS A 437 17.55 -0.79 2.30
CA LYS A 437 18.72 -1.49 2.87
C LYS A 437 18.77 -2.98 2.48
N GLN A 438 17.72 -3.51 1.84
CA GLN A 438 17.57 -4.92 1.47
C GLN A 438 17.69 -5.88 2.67
N VAL A 439 17.09 -5.50 3.80
CA VAL A 439 17.12 -6.26 5.06
C VAL A 439 15.71 -6.49 5.58
N TYR A 440 15.54 -7.52 6.39
CA TYR A 440 14.37 -7.64 7.26
C TYR A 440 14.63 -6.91 8.57
N ARG A 441 13.59 -6.27 9.11
CA ARG A 441 13.59 -5.55 10.38
C ARG A 441 12.53 -6.13 11.30
N VAL A 442 12.81 -6.17 12.60
CA VAL A 442 11.79 -6.45 13.61
C VAL A 442 10.86 -5.25 13.73
N ARG A 443 9.57 -5.50 13.54
CA ARG A 443 8.52 -4.49 13.60
C ARG A 443 7.20 -5.17 13.98
N GLU A 444 6.75 -5.01 15.21
CA GLU A 444 5.52 -5.63 15.73
C GLU A 444 4.34 -4.66 15.62
N LEU A 445 3.32 -4.96 14.78
CA LEU A 445 2.11 -4.10 14.65
C LEU A 445 1.22 -4.17 15.89
N SER A 446 1.13 -5.34 16.50
CA SER A 446 0.20 -5.63 17.59
C SER A 446 0.90 -6.40 18.70
N ARG A 447 0.49 -6.13 19.95
CA ARG A 447 0.94 -6.88 21.13
C ARG A 447 0.25 -8.25 21.19
N GLU A 448 -1.04 -8.29 20.89
CA GLU A 448 -1.77 -9.56 20.75
C GLU A 448 -1.44 -10.20 19.40
N PRO A 449 -1.32 -11.54 19.33
CA PRO A 449 -1.20 -12.22 18.06
C PRO A 449 -2.30 -11.75 17.12
N LEU A 450 -1.92 -11.29 15.93
CA LEU A 450 -2.90 -10.96 14.91
C LEU A 450 -3.81 -12.16 14.68
N PRO A 451 -5.12 -11.97 14.47
CA PRO A 451 -6.05 -13.07 14.20
C PRO A 451 -5.75 -13.62 12.81
N MET A 452 -4.69 -14.44 12.71
CA MET A 452 -4.16 -14.95 11.45
C MET A 452 -5.19 -15.76 10.70
N GLU A 453 -6.14 -16.39 11.38
CA GLU A 453 -7.28 -17.02 10.75
C GLU A 453 -8.13 -15.99 9.97
N ARG A 454 -8.53 -14.87 10.58
CA ARG A 454 -9.28 -13.82 9.88
C ARG A 454 -8.48 -13.15 8.76
N LEU A 455 -7.17 -12.99 8.95
CA LEU A 455 -6.29 -12.34 7.97
C LEU A 455 -5.87 -13.26 6.81
N ARG A 456 -5.64 -14.55 7.08
CA ARG A 456 -5.28 -15.59 6.08
C ARG A 456 -6.50 -16.14 5.35
N PHE A 457 -7.63 -16.40 6.02
CA PHE A 457 -8.84 -16.96 5.41
C PHE A 457 -9.63 -15.96 4.54
N ALA A 458 -9.11 -14.77 4.33
CA ALA A 458 -9.71 -13.78 3.44
C ALA A 458 -9.21 -13.86 1.99
N ASN A 459 -8.54 -14.96 1.57
CA ASN A 459 -8.27 -15.23 0.16
C ASN A 459 -8.93 -16.53 -0.28
N GLU A 460 -10.19 -16.43 -0.75
CA GLU A 460 -10.99 -17.56 -1.25
C GLU A 460 -10.24 -18.47 -2.24
N ARG A 461 -9.26 -17.93 -2.97
CA ARG A 461 -8.47 -18.71 -3.96
C ARG A 461 -7.53 -19.71 -3.31
N GLU A 462 -6.98 -19.39 -2.15
CA GLU A 462 -6.12 -20.31 -1.42
C GLU A 462 -6.94 -21.44 -0.79
N GLU A 463 -8.12 -21.12 -0.24
CA GLU A 463 -9.07 -22.11 0.24
C GLU A 463 -9.50 -23.06 -0.90
N LYS A 464 -9.85 -22.50 -2.06
CA LYS A 464 -10.16 -23.28 -3.28
C LYS A 464 -8.98 -24.14 -3.71
N ALA A 465 -7.75 -23.64 -3.68
CA ALA A 465 -6.55 -24.41 -4.01
C ALA A 465 -6.35 -25.61 -3.05
N ASN A 466 -6.55 -25.42 -1.75
CA ASN A 466 -6.50 -26.49 -0.76
C ASN A 466 -7.60 -27.54 -0.97
N LEU A 467 -8.81 -27.10 -1.32
CA LEU A 467 -9.92 -28.00 -1.68
C LEU A 467 -9.60 -28.83 -2.94
N LEU A 468 -8.88 -28.26 -3.91
CA LEU A 468 -8.44 -28.97 -5.11
C LEU A 468 -7.39 -30.04 -4.80
N LEU A 469 -6.45 -29.76 -3.88
CA LEU A 469 -5.48 -30.76 -3.40
C LEU A 469 -6.16 -31.95 -2.73
N GLY A 470 -7.18 -31.69 -1.91
CA GLY A 470 -7.93 -32.75 -1.21
C GLY A 470 -8.67 -33.71 -2.16
N LYS A 471 -8.95 -33.29 -3.41
CA LYS A 471 -9.66 -34.09 -4.41
C LYS A 471 -8.75 -34.93 -5.30
N ASN A 472 -7.42 -34.90 -5.11
CA ASN A 472 -6.41 -35.63 -5.90
C ASN A 472 -6.51 -35.44 -7.43
N GLY A 473 -7.09 -34.34 -7.91
CA GLY A 473 -7.29 -34.05 -9.33
C GLY A 473 -6.15 -33.26 -9.98
N ILE A 474 -4.93 -33.31 -9.44
CA ILE A 474 -3.80 -32.49 -9.88
C ILE A 474 -2.67 -33.39 -10.35
N GLU A 475 -2.25 -33.22 -11.59
CA GLU A 475 -1.16 -33.99 -12.21
C GLU A 475 -0.07 -33.04 -12.71
N ILE A 476 1.18 -33.31 -12.36
CA ILE A 476 2.33 -32.54 -12.85
C ILE A 476 2.83 -33.22 -14.13
N THR A 477 2.73 -32.51 -15.25
CA THR A 477 3.05 -33.05 -16.57
C THR A 477 4.50 -32.85 -16.95
N SER A 478 5.13 -31.76 -16.50
CA SER A 478 6.56 -31.53 -16.72
C SER A 478 7.19 -30.70 -15.61
N ILE A 479 8.45 -31.04 -15.32
CA ILE A 479 9.33 -30.31 -14.40
C ILE A 479 10.64 -30.12 -15.17
N THR A 480 11.02 -28.86 -15.41
CA THR A 480 12.31 -28.53 -16.02
C THR A 480 13.06 -27.54 -15.13
N SER A 481 14.36 -27.74 -14.96
CA SER A 481 15.23 -26.85 -14.20
C SER A 481 16.21 -26.16 -15.15
N ASP A 482 16.40 -24.85 -14.99
CA ASP A 482 17.44 -24.12 -15.71
C ASP A 482 18.79 -24.16 -14.96
N THR A 483 19.86 -23.69 -15.62
CA THR A 483 21.20 -23.60 -15.04
C THR A 483 21.32 -22.55 -13.92
N ALA A 484 20.34 -21.66 -13.78
CA ALA A 484 20.27 -20.63 -12.74
C ALA A 484 19.50 -21.11 -11.49
N GLY A 485 19.00 -22.35 -11.49
CA GLY A 485 18.25 -22.94 -10.37
C GLY A 485 16.76 -22.63 -10.38
N ALA A 486 16.22 -22.02 -11.43
CA ALA A 486 14.78 -21.82 -11.58
C ALA A 486 14.10 -23.11 -12.09
N ILE A 487 12.95 -23.45 -11.51
CA ILE A 487 12.17 -24.64 -11.83
C ILE A 487 10.89 -24.21 -12.55
N ALA A 488 10.71 -24.65 -13.78
CA ALA A 488 9.47 -24.52 -14.53
C ALA A 488 8.61 -25.78 -14.37
N LEU A 489 7.39 -25.58 -13.89
CA LEU A 489 6.37 -26.60 -13.70
C LEU A 489 5.26 -26.39 -14.72
N GLN A 490 4.77 -27.49 -15.28
CA GLN A 490 3.49 -27.53 -15.99
C GLN A 490 2.69 -28.69 -15.44
N GLY A 491 1.37 -28.50 -15.37
CA GLY A 491 0.48 -29.57 -14.94
C GLY A 491 -0.95 -29.35 -15.41
N SER A 492 -1.78 -30.32 -15.08
CA SER A 492 -3.22 -30.30 -15.26
C SER A 492 -3.89 -30.28 -13.89
N VAL A 493 -4.93 -29.46 -13.75
CA VAL A 493 -5.74 -29.34 -12.54
C VAL A 493 -7.19 -29.53 -12.92
N GLN A 494 -7.80 -30.61 -12.45
CA GLN A 494 -9.21 -30.88 -12.61
C GLN A 494 -10.00 -30.13 -11.53
N ASP A 495 -10.84 -29.21 -11.98
CA ASP A 495 -11.77 -28.48 -11.13
C ASP A 495 -13.20 -28.73 -11.63
N GLN A 496 -13.96 -29.46 -10.83
CA GLN A 496 -15.29 -29.98 -11.19
C GLN A 496 -15.24 -30.81 -12.49
N TRP A 497 -15.82 -30.29 -13.57
CA TRP A 497 -15.95 -30.95 -14.88
C TRP A 497 -14.92 -30.47 -15.90
N THR A 498 -14.08 -29.49 -15.55
CA THR A 498 -13.13 -28.87 -16.48
C THR A 498 -11.70 -29.12 -16.03
N THR A 499 -10.82 -29.39 -16.98
CA THR A 499 -9.37 -29.48 -16.71
C THR A 499 -8.70 -28.19 -17.16
N TYR A 500 -7.98 -27.57 -16.23
CA TYR A 500 -7.18 -26.38 -16.49
C TYR A 500 -5.69 -26.76 -16.57
N ASN A 501 -4.93 -26.01 -17.38
CA ASN A 501 -3.50 -26.28 -17.60
C ASN A 501 -2.66 -25.12 -17.05
N PRO A 502 -2.41 -25.08 -15.73
CA PRO A 502 -1.48 -24.12 -15.16
C PRO A 502 -0.02 -24.45 -15.49
N SER A 503 0.79 -23.42 -15.65
CA SER A 503 2.25 -23.49 -15.66
C SER A 503 2.81 -22.39 -14.79
N LEU A 504 3.92 -22.65 -14.12
CA LEU A 504 4.60 -21.65 -13.31
C LEU A 504 6.10 -21.88 -13.29
N THR A 505 6.86 -20.82 -13.11
CA THR A 505 8.31 -20.85 -12.92
C THR A 505 8.60 -20.29 -11.53
N VAL A 506 9.29 -21.08 -10.71
CA VAL A 506 9.85 -20.63 -9.45
C VAL A 506 11.34 -20.34 -9.59
N ASP A 507 11.84 -19.31 -8.93
CA ASP A 507 13.28 -19.07 -8.83
C ASP A 507 13.95 -19.99 -7.79
N SER A 508 15.26 -19.84 -7.59
CA SER A 508 16.04 -20.59 -6.60
C SER A 508 15.57 -20.40 -5.16
N ASP A 509 14.81 -19.33 -4.90
CA ASP A 509 14.23 -19.02 -3.60
C ASP A 509 12.80 -19.58 -3.46
N GLU A 510 12.33 -20.36 -4.44
CA GLU A 510 10.98 -20.89 -4.55
C GLU A 510 9.87 -19.82 -4.75
N ARG A 511 10.21 -18.62 -5.23
CA ARG A 511 9.24 -17.55 -5.50
C ARG A 511 8.67 -17.68 -6.90
N ILE A 512 7.37 -17.44 -7.07
CA ILE A 512 6.75 -17.46 -8.40
C ILE A 512 7.18 -16.22 -9.18
N ILE A 513 8.01 -16.41 -10.21
CA ILE A 513 8.48 -15.32 -11.09
C ILE A 513 7.63 -15.18 -12.35
N LYS A 514 7.06 -16.29 -12.84
CA LYS A 514 6.17 -16.33 -14.00
C LYS A 514 5.12 -17.41 -13.79
N ALA A 515 3.88 -17.18 -14.21
CA ALA A 515 2.87 -18.23 -14.23
C ALA A 515 1.79 -17.93 -15.26
N THR A 516 1.21 -18.98 -15.83
CA THR A 516 0.08 -18.91 -16.75
C THR A 516 -0.96 -19.97 -16.41
N CYS A 517 -2.23 -19.74 -16.74
CA CYS A 517 -3.31 -20.70 -16.57
C CYS A 517 -4.37 -20.51 -17.66
N THR A 518 -5.11 -21.57 -17.99
CA THR A 518 -6.22 -21.51 -18.95
C THR A 518 -7.54 -21.06 -18.33
N CYS A 519 -7.63 -20.88 -17.00
CA CYS A 519 -8.87 -20.48 -16.33
C CYS A 519 -9.28 -19.03 -16.62
N ASN A 520 -10.57 -18.75 -16.51
CA ASN A 520 -11.14 -17.43 -16.77
C ASN A 520 -10.52 -16.34 -15.87
N TRP A 521 -10.23 -16.65 -14.60
CA TRP A 521 -9.60 -15.69 -13.68
C TRP A 521 -8.26 -15.19 -14.20
N TYR A 522 -7.37 -16.10 -14.62
CA TYR A 522 -6.06 -15.74 -15.16
C TYR A 522 -6.19 -15.03 -16.52
N GLN A 523 -7.14 -15.43 -17.36
CA GLN A 523 -7.36 -14.74 -18.64
C GLN A 523 -7.74 -13.27 -18.44
N GLN A 524 -8.58 -12.98 -17.45
CA GLN A 524 -9.03 -11.62 -17.11
C GLN A 524 -7.99 -10.81 -16.35
N ASN A 525 -7.32 -11.41 -15.36
CA ASN A 525 -6.50 -10.68 -14.38
C ASN A 525 -4.99 -10.92 -14.52
N LYS A 526 -4.56 -11.94 -15.28
CA LYS A 526 -3.17 -12.42 -15.31
C LYS A 526 -2.64 -12.62 -13.89
N LEU A 527 -1.43 -12.13 -13.59
CA LEU A 527 -0.86 -12.10 -12.24
C LEU A 527 -1.09 -10.76 -11.52
N TYR A 528 -1.83 -9.83 -12.13
CA TYR A 528 -2.03 -8.48 -11.57
C TYR A 528 -2.85 -8.49 -10.26
N LYS A 529 -3.57 -9.58 -10.00
CA LYS A 529 -4.28 -9.82 -8.74
C LYS A 529 -3.73 -11.04 -7.98
N GLY A 530 -2.48 -11.42 -8.23
CA GLY A 530 -1.89 -12.67 -7.74
C GLY A 530 -2.36 -13.91 -8.53
N PRO A 531 -1.82 -15.09 -8.21
CA PRO A 531 -2.09 -16.34 -8.93
C PRO A 531 -3.54 -16.84 -8.74
N CYS A 532 -4.03 -17.65 -9.68
CA CYS A 532 -5.32 -18.36 -9.52
C CYS A 532 -5.16 -19.60 -8.63
N GLU A 533 -6.28 -20.12 -8.14
CA GLU A 533 -6.39 -21.34 -7.36
C GLU A 533 -5.71 -22.55 -8.02
N HIS A 534 -5.75 -22.66 -9.35
CA HIS A 534 -5.10 -23.76 -10.09
C HIS A 534 -3.57 -23.66 -10.09
N ILE A 535 -3.01 -22.45 -10.23
CA ILE A 535 -1.56 -22.22 -10.15
C ILE A 535 -1.06 -22.54 -8.74
N LEU A 536 -1.82 -22.12 -7.71
CA LEU A 536 -1.52 -22.42 -6.31
C LEU A 536 -1.57 -23.93 -6.03
N ALA A 537 -2.63 -24.60 -6.50
CA ALA A 537 -2.80 -26.03 -6.34
C ALA A 537 -1.65 -26.82 -6.99
N LEU A 538 -1.21 -26.43 -8.21
CA LEU A 538 -0.06 -27.03 -8.87
C LEU A 538 1.22 -26.90 -8.04
N ARG A 539 1.48 -25.70 -7.49
CA ARG A 539 2.66 -25.43 -6.63
C ARG A 539 2.63 -26.27 -5.35
N MET A 540 1.49 -26.30 -4.68
CA MET A 540 1.31 -27.07 -3.46
C MET A 540 1.48 -28.58 -3.71
N GLN A 541 0.97 -29.08 -4.84
CA GLN A 541 1.16 -30.47 -5.24
C GLN A 541 2.63 -30.80 -5.52
N PHE A 542 3.37 -29.90 -6.18
CA PHE A 542 4.80 -30.07 -6.41
C PHE A 542 5.57 -30.14 -5.09
N THR A 543 5.23 -29.27 -4.14
CA THR A 543 5.85 -29.27 -2.80
C THR A 543 5.58 -30.59 -2.09
N ARG A 544 4.34 -31.10 -2.15
CA ARG A 544 3.95 -32.39 -1.56
C ARG A 544 4.63 -33.60 -2.22
N GLN A 545 4.96 -33.54 -3.50
CA GLN A 545 5.68 -34.60 -4.21
C GLN A 545 7.20 -34.53 -4.03
N SER A 546 7.72 -33.37 -3.62
CA SER A 546 9.16 -33.12 -3.44
C SER A 546 9.62 -33.29 -1.98
N GLN A 547 8.68 -33.32 -1.03
CA GLN A 547 8.85 -33.81 0.35
C GLN A 547 8.72 -35.34 0.39
#